data_AF-A0A6N9I310-F1
#
_entry.id   AF-A0A6N9I310-F1
#
_cell.length_a   1.000
_cell.length_b   1.000
_cell.length_c   1.000
_cell.angle_alpha   90.00
_cell.angle_beta   90.00
_cell.angle_gamma   90.00
#
_symmetry.space_group_name_H-M   'P 1'
#
loop_
_entity.id
_entity.type
_entity.pdbx_description
1 polymer ?
#
loop_
_entity_poly.entity_id
_entity_poly.type
_entity_poly.pdbx_seq_one_letter_code
_entity_poly.pdbx_strand_id
1 'polypeptide(L)' 'MNEKMDLRTYLYAHKITREQFADAIGVSVSSAANKIHGRTPLHVDEAQLAHDKLGIPIYIFLH' A
#
# COMPACT_ATOMS: atom_id res chain seq x y z
N MET A 1 9.93 11.95 17.55
CA MET A 1 9.72 12.25 16.12
C MET A 1 8.87 11.11 15.56
N ASN A 2 7.57 11.30 15.38
CA ASN A 2 6.76 10.32 14.64
C ASN A 2 6.99 10.62 13.16
N GLU A 3 8.03 10.01 12.58
CA GLU A 3 8.15 9.96 11.13
C GLU A 3 6.91 9.23 10.62
N LYS A 4 5.98 9.97 10.01
CA LYS A 4 4.83 9.38 9.34
C LYS A 4 5.38 8.49 8.21
N MET A 5 5.37 7.20 8.44
CA MET A 5 5.83 6.21 7.46
C MET A 5 4.77 6.11 6.36
N ASP A 6 5.12 6.54 5.15
CA ASP A 6 4.22 6.44 4.00
C ASP A 6 4.23 5.02 3.39
N LEU A 7 3.22 4.73 2.58
CA LEU A 7 3.05 3.41 1.94
C LEU A 7 4.31 3.01 1.16
N ARG A 8 4.91 3.95 0.44
CA ARG A 8 6.09 3.71 -0.37
C ARG A 8 7.30 3.30 0.49
N THR A 9 7.54 3.99 1.60
CA THR A 9 8.63 3.69 2.52
C THR A 9 8.42 2.34 3.19
N TYR A 10 7.18 2.00 3.53
CA TYR A 10 6.85 0.68 4.07
C TYR A 10 7.14 -0.44 3.07
N LEU A 11 6.65 -0.31 1.84
CA LEU A 11 6.90 -1.31 0.81
C LEU A 11 8.41 -1.49 0.57
N TYR A 12 9.17 -0.40 0.54
CA TYR A 12 10.62 -0.45 0.40
C TYR A 12 11.32 -1.14 1.58
N ALA A 13 10.98 -0.77 2.81
CA ALA A 13 11.58 -1.34 4.02
C ALA A 13 11.29 -2.85 4.18
N HIS A 14 10.09 -3.28 3.77
CA HIS A 14 9.67 -4.68 3.84
C HIS A 14 9.98 -5.49 2.59
N LYS A 15 10.71 -4.92 1.61
CA LYS A 15 11.04 -5.54 0.32
C LYS A 15 9.81 -6.06 -0.45
N ILE A 16 8.67 -5.40 -0.27
CA ILE A 16 7.43 -5.73 -0.97
C ILE A 16 7.49 -5.07 -2.35
N THR A 17 7.37 -5.88 -3.39
CA THR A 17 7.37 -5.37 -4.76
C THR A 17 6.01 -4.77 -5.12
N ARG A 18 5.99 -3.92 -6.16
CA ARG A 18 4.74 -3.36 -6.68
C ARG A 18 3.78 -4.45 -7.16
N GLU A 19 4.32 -5.55 -7.69
CA GLU A 19 3.55 -6.70 -8.15
C GLU A 19 2.90 -7.44 -6.98
N GLN A 20 3.64 -7.67 -5.89
CA GLN A 20 3.09 -8.26 -4.67
C GLN A 20 2.00 -7.38 -4.06
N PHE A 21 2.20 -6.06 -4.06
CA PHE A 21 1.17 -5.12 -3.62
C PHE A 21 -0.08 -5.17 -4.50
N ALA A 22 0.11 -5.21 -5.83
CA ALA A 22 -0.98 -5.30 -6.80
C ALA A 22 -1.78 -6.60 -6.64
N ASP A 23 -1.09 -7.73 -6.47
CA ASP A 23 -1.69 -9.05 -6.24
C ASP A 23 -2.44 -9.11 -4.91
N ALA A 24 -1.89 -8.49 -3.86
CA ALA A 24 -2.54 -8.45 -2.55
C ALA A 24 -3.91 -7.75 -2.62
N ILE A 25 -3.98 -6.58 -3.25
CA ILE A 25 -5.21 -5.79 -3.35
C ILE A 25 -6.06 -6.12 -4.59
N GLY A 26 -5.63 -7.06 -5.43
CA GLY A 26 -6.40 -7.54 -6.58
C GLY A 26 -6.51 -6.54 -7.74
N VAL A 27 -5.49 -5.71 -7.97
CA VAL A 27 -5.48 -4.70 -9.05
C VAL A 27 -4.31 -4.88 -10.01
N SER A 28 -4.33 -4.17 -11.14
CA SER A 28 -3.19 -4.16 -12.06
C SER A 28 -1.95 -3.48 -11.43
N VAL A 29 -0.74 -3.89 -11.84
CA VAL A 29 0.52 -3.28 -11.39
C VAL A 29 0.55 -1.77 -11.65
N SER A 30 -0.04 -1.31 -12.76
CA SER A 30 -0.19 0.11 -13.08
C SER A 30 -1.11 0.85 -12.11
N SER A 31 -2.25 0.24 -11.74
CA SER A 31 -3.18 0.79 -10.75
C SER A 31 -2.54 0.86 -9.36
N ALA A 32 -1.85 -0.21 -8.95
CA ALA A 32 -1.06 -0.26 -7.73
C ALA A 32 0.01 0.83 -7.71
N ALA A 33 0.74 1.04 -8.80
CA ALA A 33 1.74 2.10 -8.90
C ALA A 33 1.11 3.50 -8.77
N ASN A 34 -0.06 3.75 -9.34
CA ASN A 34 -0.76 5.03 -9.17
C ASN A 34 -1.21 5.24 -7.72
N LYS A 35 -1.68 4.19 -7.04
CA LYS A 35 -2.05 4.21 -5.63
C LYS A 35 -0.85 4.44 -4.70
N ILE A 36 0.27 3.74 -4.92
CA ILE A 36 1.52 3.92 -4.17
C ILE A 36 2.05 5.36 -4.28
N HIS A 37 1.92 5.98 -5.46
CA HIS A 37 2.35 7.36 -5.67
C HIS A 37 1.27 8.41 -5.30
N GLY A 38 0.13 8.00 -4.73
CA GLY A 38 -0.94 8.91 -4.31
C GLY A 38 -1.71 9.59 -5.46
N ARG A 39 -1.58 9.09 -6.70
CA ARG A 39 -2.34 9.61 -7.86
C ARG A 39 -3.79 9.14 -7.88
N THR A 40 -4.05 8.01 -7.22
CA THR A 40 -5.39 7.41 -7.09
C THR A 40 -5.58 7.02 -5.64
N PRO A 41 -6.72 7.36 -5.01
CA PRO A 41 -6.98 6.95 -3.64
C PRO A 41 -7.06 5.43 -3.52
N LEU A 42 -6.66 4.91 -2.35
CA LEU A 42 -6.90 3.53 -1.97
C LEU A 42 -8.32 3.42 -1.41
N HIS A 43 -9.07 2.41 -1.82
CA HIS A 43 -10.34 2.09 -1.21
C HIS A 43 -10.13 1.41 0.14
N VAL A 44 -11.12 1.51 1.03
CA VAL A 44 -11.06 0.89 2.36
C VAL A 44 -10.86 -0.63 2.25
N ASP A 45 -11.53 -1.29 1.30
CA ASP A 45 -11.40 -2.73 1.07
C ASP A 45 -9.98 -3.11 0.62
N GLU A 46 -9.35 -2.29 -0.23
CA GLU A 46 -7.96 -2.49 -0.68
C GLU A 46 -6.97 -2.25 0.46
N ALA A 47 -7.22 -1.27 1.33
CA ALA A 47 -6.41 -1.02 2.52
C ALA A 47 -6.47 -2.21 3.49
N GLN A 48 -7.66 -2.78 3.68
CA GLN A 48 -7.87 -3.96 4.50
C GLN A 48 -7.15 -5.17 3.89
N LEU A 49 -7.26 -5.40 2.58
CA LEU A 49 -6.54 -6.49 1.90
C LEU A 49 -5.02 -6.33 2.00
N ALA A 50 -4.51 -5.11 1.86
CA ALA A 50 -3.08 -4.82 2.04
C ALA A 50 -2.64 -5.07 3.50
N HIS A 51 -3.48 -4.73 4.47
CA HIS A 51 -3.23 -5.04 5.87
C HIS A 51 -3.20 -6.54 6.12
N ASP A 52 -4.24 -7.27 5.68
CA ASP A 52 -4.41 -8.68 5.96
C ASP A 52 -3.35 -9.55 5.26
N LYS A 53 -2.99 -9.22 4.02
CA LYS A 53 -2.05 -10.03 3.21
C LYS A 53 -0.59 -9.63 3.35
N LEU A 54 -0.31 -8.35 3.54
CA LEU A 54 1.06 -7.80 3.53
C LEU A 54 1.48 -7.20 4.89
N GLY A 55 0.59 -7.25 5.88
CA GLY A 55 0.83 -6.70 7.21
C GLY A 55 0.96 -5.18 7.23
N ILE A 56 0.52 -4.48 6.18
CA ILE A 56 0.69 -3.02 6.11
C ILE A 56 -0.18 -2.38 7.21
N PRO A 57 0.39 -1.59 8.13
CA PRO A 57 -0.39 -0.97 9.19
C PRO A 57 -1.45 -0.02 8.64
N ILE A 58 -2.69 -0.14 9.14
CA ILE A 58 -3.84 0.65 8.65
C ILE A 58 -3.58 2.16 8.75
N TYR A 59 -2.83 2.61 9.76
CA TYR A 59 -2.52 4.03 9.95
C TYR A 59 -1.83 4.68 8.73
N ILE A 60 -1.12 3.89 7.90
CA ILE A 60 -0.47 4.36 6.68
C ILE A 60 -1.48 4.86 5.63
N PHE A 61 -2.72 4.37 5.71
CA PHE A 61 -3.80 4.71 4.78
C PHE A 61 -4.75 5.80 5.32
N LEU A 62 -4.62 6.21 6.58
CA LEU A 62 -5.52 7.17 7.26
C LEU A 62 -5.04 8.63 7.09
N HIS A 63 -4.47 8.97 5.94
CA HIS A 63 -3.81 10.27 5.69
C HIS A 63 -4.52 11.09 4.62
#